data_AF-A0A7Y3U9L9-F1
#
_entry.id   AF-A0A7Y3U9L9-F1
#
_cell.length_a   1.000
_cell.length_b   1.000
_cell.length_c   1.000
_cell.angle_alpha   90.00
_cell.angle_beta   90.00
_cell.angle_gamma   90.00
#
_symmetry.space_group_name_H-M   'P 1'
#
loop_
_entity.id
_entity.type
_entity.pdbx_description
1 polymer ?
#
loop_
_entity_poly.entity_id
_entity_poly.type
_entity_poly.pdbx_seq_one_letter_code
_entity_poly.pdbx_strand_id
1 'polypeptide(L)' 'MSLSAGRAMLGEAETELKLKWESMVRVWNDPVSKQFEKEFIAPIHPRVKMAASAMARMQEVVNRARQECR' A
#
# COMPACT_ATOMS: atom_id res chain seq x y z
N MET A 1 5.97 -2.16 -16.90
CA MET A 1 5.14 -2.75 -15.82
C MET A 1 3.67 -2.45 -16.10
N SER A 2 2.75 -3.39 -15.85
CA SER A 2 1.31 -3.13 -15.91
C SER A 2 0.82 -2.49 -14.60
N LEU A 3 -0.33 -1.79 -14.64
CA LEU A 3 -0.94 -1.27 -13.40
C LEU A 3 -1.30 -2.39 -12.42
N SER A 4 -1.69 -3.56 -12.93
CA SER A 4 -1.93 -4.74 -12.09
C SER A 4 -0.69 -5.21 -11.33
N ALA A 5 0.47 -5.25 -11.99
CA ALA A 5 1.74 -5.64 -11.36
C ALA A 5 2.17 -4.61 -10.31
N GLY A 6 2.07 -3.31 -10.63
CA GLY A 6 2.39 -2.25 -9.67
C GLY A 6 1.50 -2.30 -8.42
N ARG A 7 0.21 -2.61 -8.58
CA ARG A 7 -0.73 -2.74 -7.45
C ARG A 7 -0.37 -3.93 -6.56
N ALA A 8 0.05 -5.05 -7.16
CA ALA A 8 0.49 -6.24 -6.41
C ALA A 8 1.77 -5.93 -5.60
N MET A 9 2.77 -5.32 -6.24
CA MET A 9 4.00 -4.91 -5.57
C MET A 9 3.75 -3.93 -4.42
N LEU A 10 2.81 -3.01 -4.58
CA LEU A 10 2.44 -2.05 -3.53
C LEU A 10 1.84 -2.76 -2.31
N GLY A 11 0.95 -3.74 -2.51
CA GLY A 11 0.37 -4.54 -1.42
C GLY A 11 1.39 -5.46 -0.74
N GLU A 12 2.34 -5.99 -1.50
CA GLU A 12 3.44 -6.80 -0.96
C GLU A 12 4.37 -5.96 -0.07
N ALA A 13 4.76 -4.77 -0.54
CA ALA A 13 5.60 -3.85 0.22
C ALA A 13 4.92 -3.38 1.52
N GLU A 14 3.60 -3.13 1.48
CA GLU A 14 2.82 -2.80 2.68
C GLU A 14 2.81 -3.96 3.69
N THR A 15 2.63 -5.19 3.20
CA THR A 15 2.64 -6.39 4.05
C THR A 15 4.01 -6.57 4.70
N GLU A 16 5.08 -6.40 3.93
CA GLU A 16 6.46 -6.47 4.43
C GLU A 16 6.73 -5.40 5.49
N LEU A 17 6.29 -4.16 5.25
CA LEU A 17 6.41 -3.08 6.23
C LEU A 17 5.71 -3.43 7.55
N LYS A 18 4.48 -3.95 7.48
CA LYS A 18 3.72 -4.34 8.67
C LYS A 18 4.44 -5.41 9.47
N LEU A 19 4.94 -6.46 8.81
CA LEU A 19 5.70 -7.53 9.46
C LEU A 19 6.98 -7.01 10.12
N LYS A 20 7.73 -6.14 9.44
CA LYS A 20 8.94 -5.53 9.99
C LYS A 20 8.63 -4.62 11.19
N TRP A 21 7.55 -3.85 11.12
CA TRP A 21 7.11 -3.01 12.23
C TRP A 21 6.72 -3.85 13.45
N GLU A 22 5.93 -4.91 13.27
CA GLU A 22 5.53 -5.84 14.35
C GLU A 22 6.73 -6.51 15.02
N SER A 23 7.79 -6.80 14.28
CA SER A 23 9.06 -7.29 14.84
C SER A 23 9.79 -6.19 15.62
N MET A 24 9.87 -4.99 15.06
CA MET A 24 10.58 -3.85 15.64
C MET A 24 9.96 -3.42 16.99
N VAL A 25 8.64 -3.38 17.11
CA VAL A 25 7.98 -2.99 18.37
C VAL A 25 8.17 -4.00 19.50
N ARG A 26 8.60 -5.24 19.21
CA ARG A 26 8.96 -6.22 20.25
C ARG A 26 10.25 -5.86 20.97
N VAL A 27 11.17 -5.18 20.29
CA VAL A 27 12.45 -4.72 20.84
C VAL A 27 12.45 -3.23 21.17
N TRP A 28 11.61 -2.45 20.49
CA TRP A 28 11.48 -1.00 20.65
C TRP A 28 10.02 -0.62 21.01
N ASN A 29 9.68 -0.66 22.30
CA ASN A 29 8.32 -0.43 22.81
C ASN A 29 8.23 0.77 23.79
N ASP A 30 9.01 1.80 23.54
CA ASP A 30 9.00 3.01 24.36
C ASP A 30 7.90 3.99 23.87
N PRO A 31 7.67 5.12 24.56
CA PRO A 31 6.71 6.12 24.10
C PRO A 31 7.03 6.71 22.71
N VAL A 32 8.30 6.73 22.30
CA VAL A 32 8.73 7.26 21.00
C VAL A 32 8.29 6.33 19.88
N SER A 33 8.43 5.01 20.05
CA SER A 33 7.98 4.04 19.05
C SER A 33 6.46 4.08 18.84
N LYS A 34 5.69 4.29 19.92
CA LYS A 34 4.23 4.48 19.84
C LYS A 34 3.85 5.75 19.10
N GLN A 35 4.57 6.85 19.34
CA GLN A 35 4.36 8.09 18.60
C GLN A 35 4.73 7.93 17.13
N PHE A 36 5.85 7.26 16.85
CA PHE A 36 6.29 6.95 15.50
C PHE A 36 5.27 6.10 14.73
N GLU A 37 4.70 5.08 15.38
CA GLU A 37 3.62 4.28 14.79
C GLU A 37 2.45 5.16 14.37
N LYS A 38 1.98 6.00 15.28
CA LYS A 38 0.81 6.85 15.07
C LYS A 38 1.05 7.87 13.95
N GLU A 39 2.23 8.48 13.90
CA GLU A 39 2.54 9.56 12.97
C GLU A 39 2.93 9.06 11.57
N PHE A 40 3.64 7.93 11.49
CA PHE A 40 4.25 7.48 10.24
C PHE A 40 3.73 6.13 9.74
N ILE A 41 3.54 5.14 10.62
CA ILE A 41 3.18 3.78 10.20
C ILE A 41 1.68 3.64 9.98
N ALA A 42 0.86 4.00 10.95
CA ALA A 42 -0.60 3.89 10.89
C ALA A 42 -1.22 4.62 9.68
N PRO A 43 -0.73 5.80 9.24
CA PRO A 43 -1.26 6.45 8.05
C PRO A 43 -0.91 5.77 6.72
N ILE A 44 0.10 4.89 6.67
CA ILE A 44 0.52 4.23 5.40
C ILE A 44 -0.58 3.28 4.93
N HIS A 45 -1.17 2.48 5.82
CA HIS A 45 -2.19 1.49 5.46
C HIS A 45 -3.38 2.08 4.67
N PRO A 46 -4.10 3.09 5.19
CA PRO A 46 -5.21 3.69 4.44
C PRO A 46 -4.75 4.36 3.14
N ARG A 47 -3.52 4.93 3.08
CA ARG A 47 -2.97 5.54 1.86
C ARG A 47 -2.67 4.50 0.78
N VAL A 48 -2.07 3.37 1.15
CA VAL A 48 -1.82 2.25 0.24
C VAL A 48 -3.14 1.71 -0.30
N LYS A 49 -4.13 1.50 0.57
CA LYS A 49 -5.47 1.06 0.16
C LYS A 49 -6.11 2.03 -0.85
N MET A 50 -6.05 3.33 -0.58
CA MET A 50 -6.56 4.36 -1.50
C MET A 50 -5.84 4.31 -2.86
N ALA A 51 -4.51 4.23 -2.85
CA ALA A 51 -3.72 4.14 -4.08
C ALA A 51 -4.06 2.86 -4.87
N ALA A 52 -4.15 1.71 -4.21
CA ALA A 52 -4.50 0.44 -4.84
C ALA A 52 -5.91 0.48 -5.48
N SER A 53 -6.88 1.12 -4.83
CA SER A 53 -8.21 1.35 -5.39
C SER A 53 -8.17 2.27 -6.62
N ALA A 54 -7.41 3.36 -6.57
CA ALA A 54 -7.24 4.24 -7.73
C ALA A 54 -6.58 3.51 -8.92
N MET A 55 -5.57 2.67 -8.65
CA MET A 55 -4.92 1.83 -9.67
C MET A 55 -5.89 0.82 -10.29
N ALA A 56 -6.77 0.22 -9.48
CA ALA A 56 -7.83 -0.67 -9.97
C ALA A 56 -8.74 0.08 -10.95
N ARG A 57 -9.20 1.27 -10.57
CA ARG A 57 -10.08 2.09 -11.41
C ARG A 57 -9.41 2.53 -12.71
N MET A 58 -8.14 2.93 -12.66
CA MET A 58 -7.38 3.26 -13.86
C MET A 58 -7.24 2.08 -14.81
N GLN A 59 -7.02 0.87 -14.28
CA GLN A 59 -6.94 -0.34 -15.09
C GLN A 59 -8.25 -0.64 -15.83
N GLU A 60 -9.40 -0.42 -15.18
CA GLU A 60 -10.72 -0.55 -15.82
C GLU A 60 -10.88 0.45 -16.97
N VAL A 61 -10.55 1.72 -16.76
CA VAL A 61 -10.67 2.77 -17.78
C VAL A 61 -9.78 2.46 -18.99
N VAL A 62 -8.54 2.05 -18.76
CA VAL A 62 -7.60 1.67 -19.83
C VAL A 62 -8.10 0.45 -20.59
N ASN A 63 -8.65 -0.55 -19.90
CA ASN A 63 -9.19 -1.75 -20.54
C ASN A 63 -10.40 -1.42 -21.42
N ARG A 64 -11.30 -0.55 -20.93
CA ARG A 64 -12.45 -0.09 -21.70
C ARG A 64 -12.03 0.68 -22.95
N ALA A 65 -11.11 1.64 -22.83
CA ALA A 65 -10.59 2.38 -23.98
C ALA A 65 -9.98 1.46 -25.05
N ARG A 66 -9.26 0.40 -24.62
CA ARG A 66 -8.70 -0.60 -25.54
C ARG A 66 -9.76 -1.43 -26.26
N GLN A 67 -10.91 -1.67 -25.63
CA GLN A 67 -12.03 -2.37 -26.24
C GLN A 67 -12.77 -1.48 -27.25
N GLU A 68 -12.90 -0.18 -26.94
CA GLU A 68 -13.57 0.79 -27.82
C GLU A 68 -12.73 1.16 -29.06
N CYS A 69 -11.40 1.06 -28.99
CA CYS A 69 -10.50 1.27 -30.14
C CYS A 69 -10.22 0.00 -30.97
N ARG A 70 -10.88 -1.12 -30.67
CA ARG A 70 -10.76 -2.38 -31.41
C ARG A 70 -11.88 -2.52 -32.43
#